data_AF-A0AA51GPH7-F1
#
_entry.id   AF-A0AA51GPH7-F1
#
_cell.length_a   1.000
_cell.length_b   1.000
_cell.length_c   1.000
_cell.angle_alpha   90.00
_cell.angle_beta   90.00
_cell.angle_gamma   90.00
#
_symmetry.space_group_name_H-M   'P 1'
#
loop_
_entity.id
_entity.type
_entity.pdbx_description
1 polymer ?
#
loop_
_entity_poly.entity_id
_entity_poly.type
_entity_poly.pdbx_seq_one_letter_code
_entity_poly.pdbx_strand_id
1 'polypeptide(L)'
;MKEKFSYFLPPSDQDWREMWNKGIFVFDANSILNIYKYKETAVEDIFKVLEDAKIKGRIFLPWHAANEFFNNRLSVINEQAKVYDDFIECIKNFQKN
;
A
#
# COMPACT_ATOMS: atom_id res chain seq x y z
N MET A 1 -10.61 31.15 9.15
CA MET A 1 -11.30 30.01 8.49
C MET A 1 -10.32 29.03 7.83
N LYS A 2 -9.34 29.49 7.03
CA LYS A 2 -8.34 28.60 6.40
C LYS A 2 -7.63 27.62 7.35
N GLU A 3 -7.21 28.05 8.54
CA GLU A 3 -6.51 27.16 9.50
C GLU A 3 -7.39 26.01 10.03
N LYS A 4 -8.69 26.24 10.21
CA LYS A 4 -9.61 25.20 10.75
C LYS A 4 -10.03 24.17 9.70
N PHE A 5 -9.82 24.47 8.42
CA PHE A 5 -10.19 23.62 7.29
C PHE A 5 -9.01 23.41 6.34
N SER A 6 -7.78 23.51 6.85
CA SER A 6 -6.55 23.41 6.05
C SER A 6 -6.46 22.06 5.32
N TYR A 7 -6.98 21.00 5.92
CA TYR A 7 -7.08 19.66 5.33
C TYR A 7 -7.96 19.57 4.08
N PHE A 8 -8.85 20.56 3.86
CA PHE A 8 -9.65 20.66 2.63
C PHE A 8 -8.96 21.44 1.53
N LEU A 9 -7.83 22.08 1.83
CA LEU A 9 -7.03 22.79 0.85
C LEU A 9 -5.85 21.90 0.41
N PRO A 10 -5.51 21.89 -0.89
CA PRO A 10 -4.33 21.15 -1.35
C PRO A 10 -3.07 21.72 -0.67
N PRO A 11 -2.16 20.87 -0.17
CA PRO A 11 -0.89 21.33 0.40
C PRO A 11 -0.04 22.01 -0.67
N SER A 12 0.66 23.08 -0.31
CA SER A 12 1.69 23.68 -1.15
C SER A 12 2.94 22.78 -1.23
N ASP A 13 3.85 23.06 -2.17
CA ASP A 13 5.13 22.35 -2.24
C ASP A 13 5.96 22.49 -0.96
N GLN A 14 5.80 23.60 -0.23
CA GLN A 14 6.44 23.79 1.06
C GLN A 14 5.83 22.86 2.11
N ASP A 15 4.50 22.76 2.16
CA ASP A 15 3.79 21.88 3.08
C ASP A 15 4.16 20.42 2.83
N TRP A 16 4.22 20.00 1.55
CA TRP A 16 4.68 18.66 1.19
C TRP A 16 6.09 18.38 1.68
N ARG A 17 7.03 19.30 1.46
CA ARG A 17 8.41 19.15 1.96
C ARG A 17 8.45 19.04 3.48
N GLU A 18 7.64 19.82 4.18
CA GLU A 18 7.59 19.77 5.64
C GLU A 18 6.99 18.45 6.14
N MET A 19 5.88 17.99 5.54
CA MET A 19 5.26 16.69 5.84
C MET A 19 6.24 15.53 5.60
N TRP A 20 6.97 15.53 4.48
CA TRP A 20 7.97 14.49 4.20
C TRP A 20 9.14 14.52 5.18
N ASN A 21 9.59 15.70 5.60
CA ASN A 21 10.72 15.84 6.52
C ASN A 21 10.37 15.54 7.98
N LYS A 22 9.15 15.86 8.44
CA LYS A 22 8.77 15.80 9.87
C LYS A 22 7.63 14.85 10.19
N GLY A 23 6.81 14.47 9.20
CA GLY A 23 5.60 13.69 9.40
C GLY A 23 5.84 12.27 9.86
N ILE A 24 4.81 11.66 10.45
CA ILE A 24 4.77 10.23 10.78
C ILE A 24 4.02 9.52 9.66
N PHE A 25 4.59 8.44 9.14
CA PHE A 25 3.97 7.61 8.12
C PHE A 25 3.09 6.55 8.80
N VAL A 26 1.78 6.74 8.70
CA VAL A 26 0.79 5.83 9.26
C VAL A 26 0.18 5.00 8.15
N PHE A 27 0.39 3.68 8.19
CA PHE A 27 -0.13 2.77 7.16
C PHE A 27 -1.50 2.21 7.56
N ASP A 28 -2.40 2.12 6.59
CA ASP A 28 -3.64 1.37 6.72
C ASP A 28 -3.41 -0.11 6.36
N ALA A 29 -4.40 -0.96 6.65
CA ALA A 29 -4.32 -2.39 6.34
C ALA A 29 -4.20 -2.62 4.82
N ASN A 30 -4.99 -1.89 4.03
CA ASN A 30 -5.07 -2.09 2.58
C ASN A 30 -3.76 -1.76 1.86
N SER A 31 -3.03 -0.72 2.27
CA SER A 31 -1.72 -0.40 1.68
C SER A 31 -0.73 -1.54 1.87
N ILE A 32 -0.78 -2.23 3.01
CA ILE A 32 0.10 -3.37 3.29
C ILE A 32 -0.41 -4.65 2.61
N LEU A 33 -1.72 -4.90 2.62
CA LEU A 33 -2.31 -6.06 1.95
C LEU A 33 -2.06 -6.05 0.44
N ASN A 34 -2.06 -4.87 -0.18
CA ASN A 34 -1.80 -4.73 -1.61
C ASN A 34 -0.37 -5.11 -2.02
N ILE A 35 0.58 -5.16 -1.07
CA ILE A 35 1.96 -5.62 -1.34
C ILE A 35 1.95 -7.06 -1.91
N TYR A 36 1.03 -7.92 -1.48
CA TYR A 36 0.89 -9.28 -2.01
C TYR A 36 0.40 -9.36 -3.46
N LYS A 37 -0.14 -8.26 -4.01
CA LYS A 37 -0.63 -8.19 -5.39
C LYS A 37 0.43 -7.67 -6.35
N TYR A 38 1.53 -7.13 -5.84
CA TYR A 38 2.58 -6.55 -6.65
C TYR A 38 3.63 -7.59 -7.06
N LYS A 39 4.33 -7.29 -8.15
CA LYS A 39 5.50 -8.07 -8.56
C LYS A 39 6.62 -7.89 -7.54
N GLU A 40 7.45 -8.92 -7.38
CA GLU A 40 8.58 -8.94 -6.46
C GLU A 40 9.45 -7.67 -6.56
N THR A 41 9.78 -7.22 -7.78
CA THR A 41 10.59 -6.00 -7.98
C THR A 41 9.96 -4.74 -7.38
N ALA A 42 8.64 -4.59 -7.50
CA ALA A 42 7.94 -3.45 -6.91
C ALA A 42 7.88 -3.55 -5.38
N VAL A 43 7.76 -4.77 -4.85
CA VAL A 43 7.82 -5.03 -3.41
C VAL A 43 9.21 -4.65 -2.87
N GLU A 44 10.28 -5.06 -3.53
CA GLU A 44 11.65 -4.69 -3.17
C GLU A 44 11.85 -3.18 -3.16
N ASP A 45 11.36 -2.47 -4.18
CA ASP A 45 11.49 -1.01 -4.25
C ASP A 45 10.72 -0.30 -3.13
N ILE A 46 9.54 -0.81 -2.75
CA ILE A 46 8.80 -0.32 -1.57
C ILE A 46 9.65 -0.54 -0.31
N PHE A 47 10.19 -1.73 -0.10
CA PHE A 47 11.02 -2.01 1.08
C PHE A 47 12.27 -1.14 1.14
N LYS A 48 12.95 -0.88 0.02
CA LYS A 48 14.09 0.06 -0.03
C LYS A 48 13.71 1.46 0.49
N VAL A 49 12.53 1.95 0.13
CA VAL A 49 12.03 3.24 0.62
C VAL A 49 11.71 3.18 2.12
N LEU A 50 11.05 2.13 2.59
CA LEU A 50 10.71 1.98 4.00
C LEU A 50 11.94 1.81 4.90
N GLU A 51 13.03 1.25 4.36
CA GLU A 51 14.31 1.08 5.05
C GLU A 51 15.18 2.34 5.08
N ASP A 52 14.85 3.38 4.30
CA ASP A 52 15.56 4.66 4.31
C ASP A 52 15.61 5.21 5.74
N ALA A 53 16.81 5.62 6.18
CA ALA A 53 17.04 6.09 7.55
C ALA A 53 16.16 7.29 7.93
N LYS A 54 15.76 8.12 6.96
CA LYS A 54 14.85 9.25 7.17
C LYS A 54 13.41 8.81 7.39
N ILE A 55 13.02 7.62 6.92
CA ILE A 55 11.63 7.12 6.96
C ILE A 55 11.46 6.10 8.08
N LYS A 56 12.35 5.11 8.20
CA LYS A 56 12.23 3.95 9.09
C LYS A 56 11.86 4.29 10.53
N GLY A 57 12.44 5.35 11.10
CA GLY A 57 12.17 5.79 12.47
C GLY A 57 10.82 6.51 12.68
N ARG A 58 10.07 6.76 11.60
CA ARG A 58 8.80 7.51 11.60
C ARG A 58 7.64 6.68 11.06
N ILE A 59 7.81 5.36 10.92
CA ILE A 59 6.73 4.46 10.50
C ILE A 59 5.91 4.06 11.73
N PHE A 60 4.59 4.16 11.62
CA PHE A 60 3.64 3.73 12.63
C PHE A 60 2.57 2.85 12.01
N LEU A 61 2.27 1.72 12.67
CA LEU A 61 1.18 0.84 12.29
C LEU A 61 0.13 0.83 13.40
N PRO A 62 -1.06 1.41 13.19
CA PRO A 62 -2.13 1.36 14.16
C PRO A 62 -2.54 -0.09 14.45
N TRP A 63 -2.89 -0.38 15.70
CA TRP A 63 -3.33 -1.74 16.10
C TRP A 63 -4.48 -2.25 15.23
N HIS A 64 -5.47 -1.41 14.93
CA HIS A 64 -6.60 -1.80 14.08
C HIS A 64 -6.16 -2.20 12.67
N ALA A 65 -5.24 -1.43 12.06
CA ALA A 65 -4.70 -1.75 10.74
C ALA A 65 -3.90 -3.07 10.76
N ALA A 66 -3.10 -3.30 11.81
CA ALA A 66 -2.39 -4.57 11.99
C ALA A 66 -3.36 -5.76 12.13
N ASN A 67 -4.39 -5.62 12.96
CA ASN A 67 -5.40 -6.67 13.17
C ASN A 67 -6.15 -7.00 11.87
N GLU A 68 -6.60 -5.98 11.14
CA GLU A 68 -7.26 -6.16 9.84
C GLU A 68 -6.32 -6.83 8.82
N PHE A 69 -5.06 -6.40 8.74
CA PHE A 69 -4.05 -7.04 7.92
C PHE A 69 -3.91 -8.54 8.23
N PHE A 70 -3.75 -8.90 9.51
CA PHE A 70 -3.58 -10.29 9.90
C PHE A 70 -4.81 -11.14 9.58
N ASN A 71 -6.01 -10.60 9.75
CA ASN A 71 -7.25 -11.34 9.46
C ASN A 71 -7.48 -11.54 7.96
N ASN A 72 -7.06 -10.59 7.12
CA ASN A 72 -7.38 -10.60 5.69
C ASN A 72 -6.27 -11.14 4.78
N ARG A 73 -5.01 -11.21 5.25
CA ARG A 73 -3.85 -11.55 4.39
C ARG A 73 -4.00 -12.84 3.59
N LEU A 74 -4.54 -13.91 4.19
CA LEU A 74 -4.68 -15.21 3.52
C LEU A 74 -5.76 -15.18 2.44
N SER A 75 -6.85 -14.43 2.66
CA SER A 75 -7.89 -14.23 1.65
C SER A 75 -7.32 -13.52 0.43
N VAL A 76 -6.59 -12.41 0.66
CA VAL A 76 -6.00 -11.62 -0.43
C VAL A 76 -5.00 -12.43 -1.26
N ILE A 77 -4.14 -13.24 -0.62
CA ILE A 77 -3.19 -14.11 -1.33
C ILE A 77 -3.95 -15.13 -2.19
N ASN A 78 -5.01 -15.75 -1.64
CA ASN A 78 -5.79 -16.76 -2.34
C ASN A 78 -6.59 -16.15 -3.51
N GLU A 79 -7.17 -14.96 -3.32
CA GLU A 79 -7.84 -14.20 -4.38
C GLU A 79 -6.89 -13.90 -5.54
N GLN A 80 -5.65 -13.48 -5.24
CA GLN A 80 -4.66 -13.21 -6.26
C GLN A 80 -4.29 -14.46 -7.07
N ALA A 81 -4.14 -15.61 -6.41
CA ALA A 81 -3.89 -16.89 -7.10
C ALA A 81 -5.05 -17.27 -8.03
N LYS A 82 -6.28 -17.13 -7.56
CA LYS A 82 -7.48 -17.44 -8.34
C LYS A 82 -7.62 -16.57 -9.59
N VAL A 83 -7.30 -15.27 -9.49
CA VAL A 83 -7.28 -14.36 -10.66
C VAL A 83 -6.34 -14.86 -11.75
N TYR A 84 -5.18 -15.43 -11.37
CA TYR A 84 -4.26 -16.02 -12.34
C TYR A 84 -4.83 -17.29 -12.98
N ASP A 85 -5.44 -18.17 -12.20
CA ASP A 85 -6.08 -19.39 -12.71
C ASP A 85 -7.19 -19.06 -13.70
N ASP A 86 -8.09 -18.14 -13.33
CA ASP A 86 -9.19 -17.66 -14.16
C ASP A 86 -8.66 -17.04 -15.48
N PHE A 87 -7.56 -16.28 -15.41
CA PHE A 87 -6.92 -15.69 -16.58
C PHE A 87 -6.32 -16.75 -17.52
N ILE A 88 -5.66 -17.77 -16.97
CA ILE A 88 -5.11 -18.89 -17.75
C ILE A 88 -6.25 -19.66 -18.44
N GLU A 89 -7.36 -19.90 -17.75
CA GLU A 89 -8.53 -20.55 -18.32
C GLU A 89 -9.12 -19.74 -19.48
N CYS A 90 -9.24 -18.43 -19.32
CA CYS A 90 -9.69 -17.51 -20.36
C CYS A 90 -8.82 -17.61 -21.63
N ILE A 91 -7.49 -17.60 -21.48
CA ILE A 91 -6.55 -17.74 -22.61
C ILE A 91 -6.74 -19.09 -23.32
N LYS A 92 -6.85 -20.20 -22.57
CA LYS A 92 -7.06 -21.53 -23.15
C LYS A 92 -8.34 -21.61 -23.97
N ASN A 93 -9.41 -20.98 -23.50
CA ASN A 93 -10.68 -20.92 -24.22
C ASN A 93 -10.58 -20.05 -25.49
N PHE A 94 -9.79 -18.97 -25.45
CA PHE A 94 -9.55 -18.12 -26.62
C PHE A 94 -8.75 -18.82 -27.72
N GLN A 95 -7.77 -19.66 -27.37
CA GLN A 95 -6.94 -20.42 -28.33
C GLN A 95 -7.65 -21.63 -28.97
N LYS A 96 -8.78 -22.07 -28.41
CA LYS A 96 -9.58 -23.19 -28.94
C LYS A 96 -10.59 -22.76 -30.01
N ASN A 97 -10.83 -21.46 -30.15
CA ASN A 97 -11.61 -20.86 -31.23
C ASN A 97 -10.69 -20.39 -32.36
#